data_AF-A0A924XW19-F1
#
_entry.id   AF-A0A924XW19-F1
#
_cell.length_a   1.000
_cell.length_b   1.000
_cell.length_c   1.000
_cell.angle_alpha   90.00
_cell.angle_beta   90.00
_cell.angle_gamma   90.00
#
_symmetry.space_group_name_H-M   'P 1'
#
loop_
_entity.id
_entity.type
_entity.pdbx_description
1 polymer ?
#
loop_
_entity_poly.entity_id
_entity_poly.type
_entity_poly.pdbx_seq_one_letter_code
_entity_poly.pdbx_strand_id
1 'polypeptide(L)'
;MHAGTMVRNLRLASGLVLMAFVTCHLANIILGIHSLAAMESWRPRLMGPWTSGLGEWLLLGAAAVHVALGLYALAARRSLAMSPTDVVQLVLGLLTPPLLLSHVVATYTAGEVSPEFTSTYGMMLAIYWSFSPGYAFQQLLLVVIVWVHAALGLYSWLVLKPVWRRISGFVLPVLFAIPILALVGFAESGKEVLEKLATDPSWKALLTDNIGRIVTFTSQLEVFQARVLLVYGALLLAAIGVLAARMLRDRMTPVTIAYDGGLAAPGRRGLSILELSLQNDIPHAHVCSARGRCGTCRVHVDAGAQSLSPLNDIERDTLARVHAGEGVRLACQARVLAQGVAVTRLLPPFADASAARVPQEWLADAAVPDREPAP
;
A
#
# COMPACT_ATOMS: atom_id res chain seq x y z
N MET A 1 -16.72 17.88 2.77
CA MET A 1 -15.35 17.34 2.96
C MET A 1 -14.44 17.95 1.92
N HIS A 2 -13.29 18.48 2.32
CA HIS A 2 -12.35 19.08 1.38
C HIS A 2 -11.59 18.00 0.56
N ALA A 3 -11.17 18.34 -0.66
CA ALA A 3 -10.71 17.37 -1.66
C ALA A 3 -9.48 16.54 -1.23
N GLY A 4 -8.51 17.15 -0.53
CA GLY A 4 -7.31 16.45 -0.08
C GLY A 4 -7.60 15.35 0.95
N THR A 5 -8.51 15.63 1.87
CA THR A 5 -8.96 14.66 2.88
C THR A 5 -9.79 13.53 2.26
N MET A 6 -10.60 13.83 1.24
CA MET A 6 -11.35 12.81 0.49
C MET A 6 -10.42 11.80 -0.20
N VAL A 7 -9.41 12.27 -0.94
CA VAL A 7 -8.41 11.40 -1.61
C VAL A 7 -7.70 10.50 -0.60
N ARG A 8 -7.29 11.06 0.55
CA ARG A 8 -6.65 10.29 1.64
C ARG A 8 -7.55 9.17 2.15
N ASN A 9 -8.83 9.47 2.37
CA ASN A 9 -9.80 8.52 2.92
C ASN A 9 -10.15 7.43 1.90
N LEU A 10 -10.36 7.79 0.62
CA LEU A 10 -10.62 6.82 -0.46
C LEU A 10 -9.46 5.85 -0.64
N ARG A 11 -8.20 6.34 -0.61
CA ARG A 11 -7.02 5.46 -0.70
C ARG A 11 -6.92 4.47 0.46
N LEU A 12 -7.28 4.89 1.67
CA LEU A 12 -7.32 4.00 2.83
C LEU A 12 -8.46 2.98 2.71
N ALA A 13 -9.67 3.44 2.42
CA ALA A 13 -10.85 2.59 2.30
C ALA A 13 -10.67 1.53 1.22
N SER A 14 -10.19 1.91 0.03
CA SER A 14 -9.93 0.95 -1.05
C SER A 14 -8.87 -0.07 -0.65
N GLY A 15 -7.78 0.36 0.00
CA GLY A 15 -6.74 -0.54 0.50
C GLY A 15 -7.26 -1.52 1.58
N LEU A 16 -8.16 -1.08 2.46
CA LEU A 16 -8.76 -1.94 3.49
C LEU A 16 -9.72 -2.97 2.89
N VAL A 17 -10.50 -2.60 1.88
CA VAL A 17 -11.35 -3.54 1.12
C VAL A 17 -10.49 -4.63 0.47
N LEU A 18 -9.42 -4.24 -0.23
CA LEU A 18 -8.50 -5.19 -0.87
C LEU A 18 -7.82 -6.10 0.16
N MET A 19 -7.37 -5.53 1.28
CA MET A 19 -6.77 -6.31 2.37
C MET A 19 -7.76 -7.31 2.98
N ALA A 20 -9.02 -6.93 3.17
CA ALA A 20 -10.06 -7.82 3.67
C ALA A 20 -10.29 -8.99 2.72
N PHE A 21 -10.39 -8.73 1.40
CA PHE A 21 -10.49 -9.77 0.38
C PHE A 21 -9.30 -10.73 0.44
N VAL A 22 -8.07 -10.21 0.38
CA VAL A 22 -6.85 -11.05 0.41
C VAL A 22 -6.77 -11.86 1.70
N THR A 23 -7.16 -11.27 2.84
CA THR A 23 -7.21 -11.98 4.13
C THR A 23 -8.21 -13.12 4.11
N CYS A 24 -9.43 -12.90 3.63
CA CYS A 24 -10.42 -13.98 3.46
C CYS A 24 -9.92 -15.07 2.51
N HIS A 25 -9.22 -14.68 1.44
CA HIS A 25 -8.70 -15.62 0.44
C HIS A 25 -7.60 -16.50 1.05
N LEU A 26 -6.60 -15.89 1.68
CA LEU A 26 -5.53 -16.63 2.36
C LEU A 26 -6.05 -17.45 3.54
N ALA A 27 -7.04 -16.95 4.29
CA ALA A 27 -7.68 -17.73 5.35
C ALA A 27 -8.34 -19.01 4.83
N ASN A 28 -8.89 -19.00 3.61
CA ASN A 28 -9.38 -20.22 2.99
C ASN A 28 -8.22 -21.15 2.61
N ILE A 29 -7.14 -20.62 2.04
CA ILE A 29 -5.94 -21.41 1.73
C ILE A 29 -5.34 -22.09 2.97
N ILE A 30 -5.35 -21.42 4.13
CA ILE A 30 -4.91 -22.00 5.42
C ILE A 30 -5.66 -23.30 5.74
N LEU A 31 -6.93 -23.42 5.35
CA LEU A 31 -7.71 -24.66 5.57
C LEU A 31 -7.16 -25.85 4.77
N GLY A 32 -6.32 -25.60 3.77
CA GLY A 32 -5.58 -26.63 3.04
C GLY A 32 -4.57 -27.39 3.90
N ILE A 33 -4.24 -26.88 5.09
CA ILE A 33 -3.49 -27.64 6.11
C ILE A 33 -4.30 -28.87 6.55
N HIS A 34 -5.63 -28.78 6.56
CA HIS A 34 -6.50 -29.87 6.97
C HIS A 34 -6.91 -30.76 5.82
N SER A 35 -7.46 -30.19 4.74
CA SER A 35 -7.79 -30.93 3.50
C SER A 35 -8.29 -29.99 2.40
N LEU A 36 -8.25 -30.47 1.16
CA LEU A 36 -8.94 -29.85 0.03
C LEU A 36 -10.45 -29.73 0.28
N ALA A 37 -11.07 -30.73 0.90
CA ALA A 37 -12.49 -30.71 1.24
C ALA A 37 -12.83 -29.58 2.24
N ALA A 38 -11.95 -29.30 3.20
CA ALA A 38 -12.12 -28.18 4.12
C ALA A 38 -12.10 -26.83 3.39
N MET A 39 -11.15 -26.63 2.47
CA MET A 39 -11.09 -25.41 1.64
C MET A 39 -12.39 -25.17 0.88
N GLU A 40 -12.90 -26.21 0.19
CA GLU A 40 -14.12 -26.13 -0.59
C GLU A 40 -15.37 -25.89 0.27
N SER A 41 -15.51 -26.59 1.39
CA SER A 41 -16.67 -26.44 2.28
C SER A 41 -16.78 -25.04 2.91
N TRP A 42 -15.65 -24.36 3.10
CA TRP A 42 -15.59 -22.98 3.61
C TRP A 42 -15.55 -21.92 2.52
N ARG A 43 -15.30 -22.28 1.25
CA ARG A 43 -15.25 -21.35 0.11
C ARG A 43 -16.49 -20.46 0.03
N PRO A 44 -17.74 -20.97 0.16
CA PRO A 44 -18.93 -20.11 0.13
C PRO A 44 -18.98 -19.09 1.27
N ARG A 45 -18.41 -19.40 2.45
CA ARG A 45 -18.43 -18.50 3.61
C ARG A 45 -17.38 -17.40 3.51
N LEU A 46 -16.17 -17.76 3.08
CA LEU A 46 -15.04 -16.83 2.99
C LEU A 46 -15.04 -16.03 1.70
N MET A 47 -15.37 -16.66 0.56
CA MET A 47 -15.34 -16.05 -0.77
C MET A 47 -16.71 -15.61 -1.28
N GLY A 48 -17.80 -16.22 -0.80
CA GLY A 48 -19.17 -15.89 -1.23
C GLY A 48 -19.53 -14.40 -1.15
N PRO A 49 -19.16 -13.65 -0.09
CA PRO A 49 -19.37 -12.21 -0.06
C PRO A 49 -18.71 -11.47 -1.22
N TRP A 50 -17.52 -11.90 -1.64
CA TRP A 50 -16.70 -11.28 -2.68
C TRP A 50 -17.07 -11.69 -4.10
N THR A 51 -17.73 -12.84 -4.24
CA THR A 51 -18.28 -13.33 -5.52
C THR A 51 -19.76 -13.00 -5.69
N SER A 52 -20.34 -12.19 -4.79
CA SER A 52 -21.67 -11.61 -4.98
C SER A 52 -21.58 -10.38 -5.88
N GLY A 53 -22.64 -10.01 -6.60
CA GLY A 53 -22.61 -8.83 -7.48
C GLY A 53 -22.21 -7.53 -6.76
N LEU A 54 -22.62 -7.36 -5.49
CA LEU A 54 -22.18 -6.21 -4.68
C LEU A 54 -20.70 -6.31 -4.28
N GLY A 55 -20.26 -7.48 -3.83
CA GLY A 55 -18.87 -7.69 -3.40
C GLY A 55 -17.88 -7.58 -4.55
N GLU A 56 -18.26 -8.06 -5.72
CA GLU A 56 -17.48 -7.96 -6.94
C GLU A 56 -17.34 -6.51 -7.41
N TRP A 57 -18.46 -5.78 -7.47
CA TRP A 57 -18.44 -4.34 -7.77
C TRP A 57 -17.55 -3.58 -6.78
N LEU A 58 -17.65 -3.90 -5.49
CA LEU A 58 -16.84 -3.30 -4.44
C LEU A 58 -15.35 -3.63 -4.61
N LEU A 59 -15.01 -4.89 -4.94
CA LEU A 59 -13.64 -5.36 -5.10
C LEU A 59 -12.96 -4.74 -6.33
N LEU A 60 -13.62 -4.81 -7.49
CA LEU A 60 -13.10 -4.24 -8.73
C LEU A 60 -13.04 -2.71 -8.65
N GLY A 61 -14.05 -2.07 -8.06
CA GLY A 61 -14.08 -0.63 -7.80
C GLY A 61 -12.96 -0.21 -6.85
N ALA A 62 -12.74 -0.93 -5.75
CA ALA A 62 -11.64 -0.68 -4.83
C ALA A 62 -10.28 -0.86 -5.52
N ALA A 63 -10.08 -1.92 -6.32
CA ALA A 63 -8.85 -2.15 -7.06
C ALA A 63 -8.56 -0.98 -8.04
N ALA A 64 -9.55 -0.59 -8.85
CA ALA A 64 -9.42 0.51 -9.80
C ALA A 64 -9.10 1.84 -9.10
N VAL A 65 -9.84 2.18 -8.03
CA VAL A 65 -9.58 3.39 -7.23
C VAL A 65 -8.20 3.33 -6.57
N HIS A 66 -7.79 2.19 -6.02
CA HIS A 66 -6.50 2.04 -5.35
C HIS A 66 -5.34 2.26 -6.33
N VAL A 67 -5.38 1.64 -7.51
CA VAL A 67 -4.38 1.80 -8.56
C VAL A 67 -4.36 3.25 -9.06
N ALA A 68 -5.53 3.82 -9.38
CA ALA A 68 -5.61 5.20 -9.87
C ALA A 68 -5.04 6.21 -8.86
N LEU A 69 -5.38 6.07 -7.57
CA LEU A 69 -4.86 6.94 -6.51
C LEU A 69 -3.37 6.68 -6.22
N GLY A 70 -2.88 5.46 -6.44
CA GLY A 70 -1.46 5.12 -6.39
C GLY A 70 -0.66 5.84 -7.48
N LEU A 71 -1.12 5.76 -8.72
CA LEU A 71 -0.51 6.45 -9.87
C LEU A 71 -0.61 7.97 -9.74
N TYR A 72 -1.76 8.49 -9.26
CA TYR A 72 -1.90 9.90 -8.92
C TYR A 72 -0.89 10.34 -7.87
N ALA A 73 -0.70 9.55 -6.79
CA ALA A 73 0.26 9.87 -5.75
C ALA A 73 1.71 9.88 -6.27
N LEU A 74 2.05 9.01 -7.23
CA LEU A 74 3.34 9.03 -7.93
C LEU A 74 3.50 10.31 -8.77
N ALA A 75 2.51 10.61 -9.62
CA ALA A 75 2.50 11.79 -10.49
C ALA A 75 2.51 13.13 -9.71
N ALA A 76 1.96 13.13 -8.49
CA ALA A 76 1.89 14.31 -7.64
C ALA A 76 3.22 14.68 -6.95
N ARG A 77 4.21 13.78 -6.94
CA ARG A 77 5.52 14.03 -6.29
C ARG A 77 6.29 15.15 -7.01
N ARG A 78 7.20 15.79 -6.25
CA ARG A 78 8.13 16.84 -6.75
C ARG A 78 9.59 16.54 -6.41
N SER A 79 9.83 15.46 -5.66
CA SER A 79 11.14 14.95 -5.24
C SER A 79 11.13 13.43 -5.29
N LEU A 80 12.29 12.84 -5.58
CA LEU A 80 12.54 11.39 -5.49
C LEU A 80 13.09 10.98 -4.12
N ALA A 81 13.35 11.93 -3.22
CA ALA A 81 13.74 11.63 -1.85
C ALA A 81 12.60 10.88 -1.15
N MET A 82 12.84 9.61 -0.82
CA MET A 82 11.87 8.69 -0.24
C MET A 82 12.54 7.85 0.83
N SER A 83 11.78 7.47 1.86
CA SER A 83 12.24 6.47 2.82
C SER A 83 12.38 5.10 2.12
N PRO A 84 13.28 4.21 2.58
CA PRO A 84 13.39 2.85 2.03
C PRO A 84 12.05 2.09 2.04
N THR A 85 11.26 2.24 3.11
CA THR A 85 9.92 1.63 3.22
C THR A 85 8.95 2.14 2.15
N ASP A 86 8.99 3.43 1.80
CA ASP A 86 8.13 3.96 0.74
C ASP A 86 8.55 3.45 -0.65
N VAL A 87 9.86 3.28 -0.88
CA VAL A 87 10.39 2.71 -2.12
C VAL A 87 9.90 1.27 -2.26
N VAL A 88 10.07 0.45 -1.22
CA VAL A 88 9.59 -0.94 -1.19
C VAL A 88 8.08 -0.97 -1.43
N GLN A 89 7.29 -0.20 -0.68
CA GLN A 89 5.84 -0.21 -0.84
C GLN A 89 5.40 0.23 -2.25
N LEU A 90 6.08 1.22 -2.86
CA LEU A 90 5.81 1.67 -4.22
C LEU A 90 6.13 0.58 -5.25
N VAL A 91 7.32 -0.01 -5.18
CA VAL A 91 7.75 -1.06 -6.12
C VAL A 91 6.81 -2.26 -6.04
N LEU A 92 6.52 -2.77 -4.84
CA LEU A 92 5.59 -3.88 -4.65
C LEU A 92 4.19 -3.55 -5.16
N GLY A 93 3.71 -2.32 -4.93
CA GLY A 93 2.42 -1.86 -5.42
C GLY A 93 2.35 -1.77 -6.95
N LEU A 94 3.44 -1.37 -7.61
CA LEU A 94 3.51 -1.29 -9.08
C LEU A 94 3.67 -2.67 -9.74
N LEU A 95 4.32 -3.62 -9.07
CA LEU A 95 4.47 -5.00 -9.52
C LEU A 95 3.19 -5.83 -9.33
N THR A 96 2.33 -5.45 -8.38
CA THR A 96 1.12 -6.20 -8.06
C THR A 96 0.17 -6.36 -9.26
N PRO A 97 -0.29 -5.30 -9.97
CA PRO A 97 -1.23 -5.45 -11.08
C PRO A 97 -0.76 -6.43 -12.18
N PRO A 98 0.45 -6.32 -12.75
CA PRO A 98 0.87 -7.23 -13.81
C PRO A 98 1.03 -8.69 -13.36
N LEU A 99 1.48 -8.92 -12.11
CA LEU A 99 1.66 -10.27 -11.58
C LEU A 99 0.33 -10.91 -11.11
N LEU A 100 -0.64 -10.10 -10.70
CA LEU A 100 -1.96 -10.56 -10.24
C LEU A 100 -2.90 -10.84 -11.41
N LEU A 101 -2.73 -10.14 -12.53
CA LEU A 101 -3.71 -10.14 -13.61
C LEU A 101 -3.97 -11.54 -14.20
N SER A 102 -2.94 -12.35 -14.41
CA SER A 102 -3.15 -13.72 -14.94
C SER A 102 -3.92 -14.61 -13.97
N HIS A 103 -3.74 -14.44 -12.65
CA HIS A 103 -4.49 -15.16 -11.64
C HIS A 103 -5.96 -14.75 -11.63
N VAL A 104 -6.24 -13.43 -11.69
CA VAL A 104 -7.61 -12.92 -11.70
C VAL A 104 -8.33 -13.32 -12.99
N VAL A 105 -7.69 -13.18 -14.14
CA VAL A 105 -8.29 -13.54 -15.45
C VAL A 105 -8.62 -15.03 -15.49
N ALA A 106 -7.71 -15.90 -15.01
CA ALA A 106 -7.93 -17.35 -14.99
C ALA A 106 -9.04 -17.79 -14.03
N THR A 107 -9.24 -17.10 -12.90
CA THR A 107 -10.20 -17.50 -11.87
C THR A 107 -11.58 -16.87 -12.03
N TYR A 108 -11.67 -15.66 -12.59
CA TYR A 108 -12.91 -14.89 -12.71
C TYR A 108 -13.45 -14.89 -14.15
N THR A 109 -12.66 -14.51 -15.15
CA THR A 109 -13.14 -14.38 -16.54
C THR A 109 -13.51 -15.73 -17.16
N ALA A 110 -12.84 -16.82 -16.76
CA ALA A 110 -13.18 -18.17 -17.24
C ALA A 110 -14.59 -18.63 -16.81
N GLY A 111 -15.08 -18.21 -15.63
CA GLY A 111 -16.43 -18.51 -15.16
C GLY A 111 -17.52 -17.71 -15.87
N GLU A 112 -17.24 -16.46 -16.24
CA GLU A 112 -18.16 -15.61 -17.01
C GLU A 112 -18.31 -16.08 -18.47
N VAL A 113 -17.23 -16.61 -19.07
CA VAL A 113 -17.23 -17.06 -20.47
C VAL A 113 -17.86 -18.45 -20.62
N SER A 114 -17.85 -19.28 -19.57
CA SER A 114 -18.44 -20.61 -19.58
C SER A 114 -19.24 -20.85 -18.29
N PRO A 115 -20.59 -20.79 -18.33
CA PRO A 115 -21.44 -21.03 -17.16
C PRO A 115 -21.28 -22.42 -16.51
N GLU A 116 -20.73 -23.38 -17.26
CA GLU A 116 -20.45 -24.75 -16.83
C GLU A 116 -19.08 -24.86 -16.10
N PHE A 117 -18.26 -23.81 -16.19
CA PHE A 117 -16.95 -23.74 -15.56
C PHE A 117 -17.08 -23.38 -14.08
N THR A 118 -16.63 -24.28 -13.20
CA THR A 118 -16.54 -24.01 -11.77
C THR A 118 -15.08 -23.91 -11.35
N SER A 119 -14.63 -22.69 -11.02
CA SER A 119 -13.32 -22.49 -10.42
C SER A 119 -13.33 -23.06 -8.99
N THR A 120 -12.64 -24.18 -8.80
CA THR A 120 -12.44 -24.84 -7.51
C THR A 120 -10.97 -24.72 -7.10
N TYR A 121 -10.69 -24.73 -5.80
CA TYR A 121 -9.33 -24.84 -5.29
C TYR A 121 -8.65 -26.11 -5.81
N GLY A 122 -9.38 -27.22 -5.91
CA GLY A 122 -8.83 -28.47 -6.43
C GLY A 122 -8.31 -28.33 -7.85
N MET A 123 -9.07 -27.64 -8.71
CA MET A 123 -8.64 -27.32 -10.07
C MET A 123 -7.41 -26.40 -10.09
N MET A 124 -7.43 -25.30 -9.36
CA MET A 124 -6.31 -24.35 -9.35
C MET A 124 -5.03 -24.97 -8.79
N LEU A 125 -5.14 -25.77 -7.72
CA LEU A 125 -4.02 -26.51 -7.16
C LEU A 125 -3.49 -27.56 -8.14
N ALA A 126 -4.36 -28.24 -8.90
CA ALA A 126 -3.92 -29.18 -9.93
C ALA A 126 -3.14 -28.47 -11.05
N ILE A 127 -3.60 -27.27 -11.46
CA ILE A 127 -2.87 -26.44 -12.41
C ILE A 127 -1.49 -26.09 -11.86
N TYR A 128 -1.40 -25.64 -10.61
CA TYR A 128 -0.13 -25.21 -10.00
C TYR A 128 0.83 -26.36 -9.68
N TRP A 129 0.35 -27.52 -9.26
CA TRP A 129 1.22 -28.63 -8.86
C TRP A 129 1.51 -29.63 -9.99
N SER A 130 0.67 -29.68 -11.03
CA SER A 130 0.79 -30.68 -12.12
C SER A 130 0.82 -30.07 -13.52
N PHE A 131 -0.19 -29.31 -13.93
CA PHE A 131 -0.36 -28.97 -15.35
C PHE A 131 0.48 -27.79 -15.82
N SER A 132 0.74 -26.79 -14.97
CA SER A 132 1.46 -25.56 -15.30
C SER A 132 2.18 -24.98 -14.08
N PRO A 133 3.21 -25.69 -13.57
CA PRO A 133 3.89 -25.32 -12.32
C PRO A 133 4.61 -23.97 -12.35
N GLY A 134 4.91 -23.44 -13.54
CA GLY A 134 5.43 -22.08 -13.69
C GLY A 134 4.55 -21.02 -13.01
N TYR A 135 3.23 -21.16 -13.10
CA TYR A 135 2.30 -20.23 -12.45
C TYR A 135 2.31 -20.34 -10.93
N ALA A 136 2.66 -21.50 -10.37
CA ALA A 136 2.81 -21.67 -8.93
C ALA A 136 3.88 -20.73 -8.37
N PHE A 137 5.05 -20.68 -9.00
CA PHE A 137 6.13 -19.78 -8.60
C PHE A 137 5.71 -18.31 -8.66
N GLN A 138 4.98 -17.92 -9.72
CA GLN A 138 4.43 -16.57 -9.82
C GLN A 138 3.46 -16.27 -8.67
N GLN A 139 2.55 -17.19 -8.32
CA GLN A 139 1.60 -16.98 -7.22
C GLN A 139 2.29 -16.94 -5.85
N LEU A 140 3.29 -17.78 -5.61
CA LEU A 140 4.08 -17.76 -4.38
C LEU A 140 4.78 -16.40 -4.20
N LEU A 141 5.39 -15.88 -5.27
CA LEU A 141 5.98 -14.55 -5.27
C LEU A 141 4.92 -13.45 -5.06
N LEU A 142 3.77 -13.57 -5.73
CA LEU A 142 2.67 -12.61 -5.65
C LEU A 142 2.11 -12.50 -4.23
N VAL A 143 1.95 -13.62 -3.51
CA VAL A 143 1.50 -13.62 -2.10
C VAL A 143 2.43 -12.76 -1.26
N VAL A 144 3.75 -12.92 -1.40
CA VAL A 144 4.74 -12.10 -0.68
C VAL A 144 4.60 -10.63 -1.06
N ILE A 145 4.53 -10.32 -2.36
CA ILE A 145 4.46 -8.94 -2.86
C ILE A 145 3.19 -8.23 -2.35
N VAL A 146 2.03 -8.84 -2.55
CA VAL A 146 0.72 -8.26 -2.18
C VAL A 146 0.62 -8.13 -0.66
N TRP A 147 1.01 -9.17 0.07
CA TRP A 147 0.90 -9.16 1.53
C TRP A 147 1.83 -8.14 2.18
N VAL A 148 3.10 -8.07 1.74
CA VAL A 148 4.04 -7.06 2.25
C VAL A 148 3.56 -5.65 1.90
N HIS A 149 3.10 -5.41 0.66
CA HIS A 149 2.52 -4.12 0.26
C HIS A 149 1.35 -3.70 1.17
N ALA A 150 0.42 -4.62 1.41
CA ALA A 150 -0.77 -4.38 2.22
C ALA A 150 -0.42 -4.21 3.72
N ALA A 151 0.48 -5.04 4.26
CA ALA A 151 0.93 -4.99 5.64
C ALA A 151 1.67 -3.67 5.95
N LEU A 152 2.57 -3.21 5.06
CA LEU A 152 3.22 -1.90 5.20
C LEU A 152 2.20 -0.75 5.18
N GLY A 153 1.17 -0.84 4.32
CA GLY A 153 0.09 0.14 4.25
C GLY A 153 -0.76 0.19 5.52
N LEU A 154 -1.15 -0.98 6.03
CA LEU A 154 -1.93 -1.09 7.27
C LEU A 154 -1.12 -0.63 8.48
N TYR A 155 0.13 -1.12 8.62
CA TYR A 155 1.02 -0.78 9.73
C TYR A 155 1.29 0.73 9.79
N SER A 156 1.71 1.34 8.68
CA SER A 156 2.04 2.78 8.63
C SER A 156 0.85 3.71 8.95
N TRP A 157 -0.38 3.20 8.83
CA TRP A 157 -1.58 3.92 9.25
C TRP A 157 -1.96 3.63 10.71
N LEU A 158 -1.98 2.36 11.09
CA LEU A 158 -2.52 1.89 12.36
C LEU A 158 -1.57 2.19 13.54
N VAL A 159 -0.24 2.13 13.30
CA VAL A 159 0.79 2.41 14.32
C VAL A 159 0.67 3.82 14.92
N LEU A 160 0.10 4.76 14.16
CA LEU A 160 -0.11 6.14 14.57
C LEU A 160 -1.36 6.32 15.47
N LYS A 161 -2.18 5.28 15.63
CA LYS A 161 -3.45 5.36 16.37
C LYS A 161 -3.24 4.96 17.83
N PRO A 162 -3.92 5.60 18.80
CA PRO A 162 -3.82 5.23 20.22
C PRO A 162 -4.16 3.75 20.48
N VAL A 163 -5.12 3.20 19.72
CA VAL A 163 -5.54 1.78 19.79
C VAL A 163 -4.38 0.81 19.57
N TRP A 164 -3.34 1.19 18.81
CA TRP A 164 -2.19 0.33 18.52
C TRP A 164 -1.54 -0.22 19.77
N ARG A 165 -1.44 0.57 20.85
CA ARG A 165 -0.86 0.12 22.15
C ARG A 165 -1.57 -1.10 22.73
N ARG A 166 -2.86 -1.28 22.42
CA ARG A 166 -3.69 -2.37 22.97
C ARG A 166 -3.72 -3.57 22.03
N ILE A 167 -3.65 -3.36 20.72
CA ILE A 167 -3.89 -4.41 19.72
C ILE A 167 -2.59 -4.92 19.06
N SER A 168 -1.46 -4.22 19.19
CA SER A 168 -0.22 -4.57 18.47
C SER A 168 0.27 -5.98 18.79
N GLY A 169 0.13 -6.43 20.04
CA GLY A 169 0.51 -7.77 20.48
C GLY A 169 -0.27 -8.90 19.80
N PHE A 170 -1.44 -8.59 19.23
CA PHE A 170 -2.24 -9.54 18.45
C PHE A 170 -2.07 -9.32 16.94
N VAL A 171 -2.15 -8.07 16.49
CA VAL A 171 -2.11 -7.73 15.05
C VAL A 171 -0.78 -8.10 14.41
N LEU A 172 0.36 -7.87 15.09
CA LEU A 172 1.66 -8.19 14.53
C LEU A 172 1.84 -9.71 14.31
N PRO A 173 1.63 -10.59 15.30
CA PRO A 173 1.68 -12.04 15.07
C PRO A 173 0.76 -12.51 13.94
N VAL A 174 -0.48 -11.99 13.88
CA VAL A 174 -1.43 -12.36 12.83
C VAL A 174 -0.94 -11.95 11.43
N LEU A 175 -0.35 -10.76 11.29
CA LEU A 175 0.22 -10.30 10.02
C LEU A 175 1.34 -11.23 9.51
N PHE A 176 2.13 -11.84 10.39
CA PHE A 176 3.15 -12.81 9.97
C PHE A 176 2.58 -14.23 9.80
N ALA A 177 1.65 -14.64 10.66
CA ALA A 177 1.10 -15.98 10.66
C ALA A 177 0.27 -16.28 9.40
N ILE A 178 -0.58 -15.35 8.95
CA ILE A 178 -1.47 -15.58 7.80
C ILE A 178 -0.74 -16.04 6.53
N PRO A 179 0.28 -15.32 6.00
CA PRO A 179 0.95 -15.75 4.78
C PRO A 179 1.72 -17.06 4.99
N ILE A 180 2.35 -17.26 6.15
CA ILE A 180 3.10 -18.50 6.45
C ILE A 180 2.15 -19.69 6.46
N LEU A 181 1.06 -19.62 7.21
CA LEU A 181 0.08 -20.69 7.29
C LEU A 181 -0.61 -20.94 5.94
N ALA A 182 -0.85 -19.89 5.14
CA ALA A 182 -1.40 -20.06 3.80
C ALA A 182 -0.41 -20.79 2.87
N LEU A 183 0.88 -20.49 2.94
CA LEU A 183 1.90 -21.21 2.17
C LEU A 183 2.00 -22.68 2.60
N VAL A 184 1.90 -22.98 3.90
CA VAL A 184 1.82 -24.36 4.40
C VAL A 184 0.54 -25.04 3.89
N GLY A 185 -0.61 -24.38 3.96
CA GLY A 185 -1.87 -24.93 3.44
C GLY A 185 -1.85 -25.19 1.94
N PHE A 186 -1.20 -24.32 1.16
CA PHE A 186 -0.95 -24.53 -0.26
C PHE A 186 -0.07 -25.75 -0.54
N ALA A 187 0.97 -25.98 0.27
CA ALA A 187 1.85 -27.13 0.14
C ALA A 187 1.17 -28.44 0.53
N GLU A 188 0.45 -28.49 1.66
CA GLU A 188 -0.24 -29.71 2.11
C GLU A 188 -1.37 -30.11 1.16
N SER A 189 -2.24 -29.17 0.78
CA SER A 189 -3.30 -29.43 -0.22
C SER A 189 -2.75 -29.79 -1.60
N GLY A 190 -1.56 -29.31 -1.96
CA GLY A 190 -0.85 -29.72 -3.17
C GLY A 190 -0.51 -31.21 -3.22
N LYS A 191 -0.05 -31.77 -2.09
CA LYS A 191 0.22 -33.21 -1.98
C LYS A 191 -1.06 -34.03 -2.16
N GLU A 192 -2.13 -33.63 -1.48
CA GLU A 192 -3.45 -34.28 -1.58
C GLU A 192 -3.96 -34.26 -3.03
N VAL A 193 -3.81 -33.14 -3.74
CA VAL A 193 -4.20 -33.02 -5.15
C VAL A 193 -3.37 -33.94 -6.06
N LEU A 194 -2.06 -34.04 -5.86
CA LEU A 194 -1.21 -34.95 -6.64
C LEU A 194 -1.57 -36.42 -6.39
N GLU A 195 -1.85 -36.78 -5.14
CA GLU A 195 -2.34 -38.12 -4.78
C GLU A 195 -3.68 -38.41 -5.44
N LYS A 196 -4.62 -37.47 -5.38
CA LYS A 196 -5.94 -37.62 -6.01
C LYS A 196 -5.85 -37.73 -7.53
N LEU A 197 -4.95 -36.97 -8.18
CA LEU A 197 -4.69 -37.10 -9.62
C LEU A 197 -4.14 -38.47 -10.00
N ALA A 198 -3.39 -39.12 -9.11
CA ALA A 198 -2.83 -40.46 -9.34
C ALA A 198 -3.84 -41.58 -9.08
N THR A 199 -4.77 -41.38 -8.12
CA THR A 199 -5.66 -42.43 -7.60
C THR A 199 -7.10 -42.36 -8.11
N ASP A 200 -7.55 -41.21 -8.62
CA ASP A 200 -8.91 -40.99 -9.13
C ASP A 200 -8.92 -40.61 -10.62
N PRO A 201 -8.95 -41.59 -11.54
CA PRO A 201 -9.00 -41.33 -12.98
C PRO A 201 -10.22 -40.53 -13.42
N SER A 202 -11.34 -40.67 -12.71
CA SER A 202 -12.59 -39.98 -13.05
C SER A 202 -12.48 -38.48 -12.79
N TRP A 203 -11.92 -38.11 -11.64
CA TRP A 203 -11.64 -36.72 -11.29
C TRP A 203 -10.57 -36.10 -12.20
N LYS A 204 -9.52 -36.85 -12.55
CA LYS A 204 -8.51 -36.41 -13.52
C LYS A 204 -9.11 -36.13 -14.91
N ALA A 205 -10.04 -36.96 -15.37
CA ALA A 205 -10.72 -36.75 -16.64
C ALA A 205 -11.58 -35.47 -16.61
N LEU A 206 -12.35 -35.24 -15.54
CA LEU A 206 -13.12 -34.01 -15.34
C LEU A 206 -12.24 -32.76 -15.33
N LEU A 207 -11.10 -32.81 -14.64
CA LEU A 207 -10.14 -31.70 -14.63
C LEU A 207 -9.55 -31.43 -16.01
N THR A 208 -9.19 -32.49 -16.74
CA THR A 208 -8.60 -32.36 -18.07
C THR A 208 -9.60 -31.78 -19.07
N ASP A 209 -10.88 -32.15 -18.97
CA ASP A 209 -11.97 -31.53 -19.75
C ASP A 209 -12.11 -30.04 -19.42
N ASN A 210 -12.19 -29.69 -18.13
CA ASN A 210 -12.29 -28.30 -17.68
C ASN A 210 -11.09 -27.45 -18.12
N ILE A 211 -9.87 -27.98 -18.02
CA ILE A 211 -8.66 -27.30 -18.51
C ILE A 211 -8.70 -27.17 -20.03
N GLY A 212 -9.13 -28.20 -20.76
CA GLY A 212 -9.31 -28.16 -22.21
C GLY A 212 -10.27 -27.04 -22.65
N ARG A 213 -11.35 -26.82 -21.90
CA ARG A 213 -12.29 -25.70 -22.12
C ARG A 213 -11.66 -24.33 -21.86
N ILE A 214 -10.77 -24.19 -20.87
CA ILE A 214 -10.00 -22.93 -20.71
C ILE A 214 -9.12 -22.71 -21.96
N VAL A 215 -8.45 -23.76 -22.43
CA VAL A 215 -7.53 -23.69 -23.58
C VAL A 215 -8.23 -23.15 -24.83
N THR A 216 -9.51 -23.47 -25.04
CA THR A 216 -10.27 -22.94 -26.19
C THR A 216 -10.46 -21.42 -26.16
N PHE A 217 -10.39 -20.80 -24.97
CA PHE A 217 -10.52 -19.35 -24.80
C PHE A 217 -9.21 -18.65 -24.44
N THR A 218 -8.08 -19.38 -24.31
CA THR A 218 -6.79 -18.81 -23.89
C THR A 218 -6.37 -17.61 -24.72
N SER A 219 -6.54 -17.64 -26.05
CA SER A 219 -6.17 -16.51 -26.91
C SER A 219 -7.00 -15.24 -26.61
N GLN A 220 -8.28 -15.39 -26.25
CA GLN A 220 -9.12 -14.27 -25.85
C GLN A 220 -8.68 -13.72 -24.48
N LEU A 221 -8.36 -14.59 -23.54
CA LEU A 221 -7.85 -14.23 -22.21
C LEU A 221 -6.50 -13.50 -22.32
N GLU A 222 -5.60 -13.96 -23.19
CA GLU A 222 -4.30 -13.32 -23.46
C GLU A 222 -4.45 -11.94 -24.08
N VAL A 223 -5.35 -11.78 -25.07
CA VAL A 223 -5.63 -10.47 -25.67
C VAL A 223 -6.23 -9.51 -24.64
N PHE A 224 -7.16 -9.98 -23.81
CA PHE A 224 -7.72 -9.18 -22.73
C PHE A 224 -6.64 -8.74 -21.73
N GLN A 225 -5.82 -9.69 -21.26
CA GLN A 225 -4.70 -9.43 -20.38
C GLN A 225 -3.74 -8.40 -20.98
N ALA A 226 -3.35 -8.56 -22.25
CA ALA A 226 -2.47 -7.64 -22.95
C ALA A 226 -3.04 -6.23 -23.05
N ARG A 227 -4.35 -6.09 -23.33
CA ARG A 227 -5.03 -4.78 -23.36
C ARG A 227 -5.02 -4.10 -22.00
N VAL A 228 -5.32 -4.83 -20.92
CA VAL A 228 -5.28 -4.29 -19.55
C VAL A 228 -3.85 -3.85 -19.19
N LEU A 229 -2.84 -4.66 -19.52
CA LEU A 229 -1.43 -4.31 -19.29
C LEU A 229 -0.99 -3.10 -20.10
N LEU A 230 -1.45 -2.96 -21.35
CA LEU A 230 -1.15 -1.81 -22.19
C LEU A 230 -1.73 -0.53 -21.59
N VAL A 231 -3.00 -0.56 -21.15
CA VAL A 231 -3.64 0.59 -20.49
C VAL A 231 -2.92 0.93 -19.19
N TYR A 232 -2.62 -0.06 -18.35
CA TYR A 232 -1.87 0.15 -17.11
C TYR A 232 -0.49 0.75 -17.38
N GLY A 233 0.25 0.21 -18.35
CA GLY A 233 1.56 0.70 -18.76
C GLY A 233 1.52 2.14 -19.28
N ALA A 234 0.52 2.46 -20.12
CA ALA A 234 0.32 3.83 -20.62
C ALA A 234 0.03 4.81 -19.48
N LEU A 235 -0.83 4.45 -18.53
CA LEU A 235 -1.14 5.28 -17.36
C LEU A 235 0.08 5.47 -16.44
N LEU A 236 0.88 4.42 -16.25
CA LEU A 236 2.12 4.49 -15.48
C LEU A 236 3.15 5.41 -16.16
N LEU A 237 3.36 5.26 -17.47
CA LEU A 237 4.24 6.13 -18.25
C LEU A 237 3.77 7.59 -18.21
N ALA A 238 2.46 7.83 -18.31
CA ALA A 238 1.89 9.16 -18.16
C ALA A 238 2.15 9.74 -16.76
N ALA A 239 1.97 8.95 -15.70
CA ALA A 239 2.27 9.37 -14.33
C ALA A 239 3.76 9.74 -14.13
N ILE A 240 4.66 8.92 -14.67
CA ILE A 240 6.12 9.20 -14.68
C ILE A 240 6.44 10.45 -15.51
N GLY A 241 5.81 10.62 -16.67
CA GLY A 241 5.97 11.80 -17.52
C GLY A 241 5.54 13.09 -16.81
N VAL A 242 4.40 13.06 -16.08
CA VAL A 242 3.94 14.19 -15.27
C VAL A 242 4.89 14.49 -14.13
N LEU A 243 5.40 13.46 -13.43
CA LEU A 243 6.43 13.62 -12.40
C LEU A 243 7.68 14.29 -12.96
N ALA A 244 8.20 13.79 -14.08
CA ALA A 244 9.39 14.34 -14.75
C ALA A 244 9.17 15.79 -15.19
N ALA A 245 8.02 16.10 -15.81
CA ALA A 245 7.68 17.45 -16.25
C ALA A 245 7.61 18.44 -15.06
N ARG A 246 7.04 18.03 -13.92
CA ARG A 246 7.02 18.85 -12.69
C ARG A 246 8.43 19.08 -12.15
N MET A 247 9.24 18.03 -12.07
CA MET A 247 10.63 18.13 -11.60
C MET A 247 11.50 19.02 -12.49
N LEU A 248 11.23 19.08 -13.80
CA LEU A 248 11.93 19.95 -14.75
C LEU A 248 11.44 21.40 -14.68
N ARG A 249 10.11 21.62 -14.59
CA ARG A 249 9.51 22.97 -14.53
C ARG A 249 9.90 23.73 -13.27
N ASP A 250 10.01 23.04 -12.14
CA ASP A 250 10.33 23.66 -10.83
C ASP A 250 11.82 24.00 -10.65
N ARG A 251 12.69 23.80 -11.66
CA ARG A 251 14.16 24.05 -11.58
C ARG A 251 14.57 25.53 -11.55
N MET A 252 13.66 26.49 -11.70
CA MET A 252 14.00 27.86 -12.09
C MET A 252 14.02 28.91 -10.97
N THR A 253 13.80 28.56 -9.69
CA THR A 253 13.87 29.57 -8.61
C THR A 253 14.54 28.98 -7.35
N PRO A 254 15.78 29.38 -7.05
CA PRO A 254 16.46 28.95 -5.84
C PRO A 254 15.77 29.56 -4.61
N VAL A 255 15.65 28.76 -3.55
CA VAL A 255 15.18 29.19 -2.23
C VAL A 255 16.09 28.58 -1.18
N THR A 256 16.24 29.28 -0.05
CA THR A 256 16.95 28.77 1.11
C THR A 256 16.06 28.95 2.33
N ILE A 257 16.00 27.92 3.17
CA ILE A 257 15.35 28.00 4.47
C ILE A 257 16.38 27.91 5.59
N ALA A 258 16.20 28.73 6.61
CA ALA A 258 17.01 28.70 7.83
C ALA A 258 16.31 27.85 8.90
N TYR A 259 17.10 27.11 9.67
CA TYR A 259 16.65 26.28 10.78
C TYR A 259 17.23 26.79 12.12
N ASP A 260 16.71 26.23 13.20
CA ASP A 260 17.35 26.27 14.51
C ASP A 260 18.82 25.80 14.44
N GLY A 261 19.69 26.41 15.26
CA GLY A 261 21.11 26.05 15.35
C GLY A 261 22.00 26.51 14.19
N GLY A 262 21.53 27.44 13.34
CA GLY A 262 22.32 28.03 12.25
C GLY A 262 22.41 27.16 10.99
N LEU A 263 21.68 26.04 10.95
CA LEU A 263 21.57 25.20 9.75
C LEU A 263 20.75 25.90 8.66
N ALA A 264 21.11 25.67 7.40
CA ALA A 264 20.36 26.16 6.25
C ALA A 264 20.22 25.07 5.19
N ALA A 265 19.03 24.96 4.59
CA ALA A 265 18.79 24.06 3.47
C ALA A 265 18.54 24.87 2.19
N PRO A 266 19.54 24.95 1.28
CA PRO A 266 19.28 25.42 -0.07
C PRO A 266 18.41 24.43 -0.84
N GLY A 267 17.69 24.93 -1.82
CA GLY A 267 16.93 24.10 -2.74
C GLY A 267 16.14 24.94 -3.73
N ARG A 268 14.93 24.48 -4.07
CA ARG A 268 14.09 25.12 -5.09
C ARG A 268 12.67 25.37 -4.62
N ARG A 269 12.07 26.42 -5.17
CA ARG A 269 10.66 26.77 -4.98
C ARG A 269 9.75 25.56 -5.22
N GLY A 270 8.74 25.42 -4.37
CA GLY A 270 7.70 24.39 -4.45
C GLY A 270 7.96 23.12 -3.65
N LEU A 271 9.20 22.90 -3.19
CA LEU A 271 9.51 21.84 -2.23
C LEU A 271 8.90 22.16 -0.86
N SER A 272 8.47 21.10 -0.17
CA SER A 272 8.12 21.20 1.24
C SER A 272 9.36 21.41 2.12
N ILE A 273 9.18 22.00 3.29
CA ILE A 273 10.26 22.17 4.28
C ILE A 273 10.94 20.82 4.56
N LEU A 274 10.17 19.74 4.70
CA LEU A 274 10.72 18.39 4.91
C LEU A 274 11.52 17.89 3.69
N GLU A 275 11.03 18.10 2.47
CA GLU A 275 11.79 17.73 1.27
C GLU A 275 13.14 18.47 1.21
N LEU A 276 13.19 19.75 1.60
CA LEU A 276 14.42 20.52 1.73
C LEU A 276 15.32 19.99 2.84
N SER A 277 14.77 19.60 3.99
CA SER A 277 15.56 18.96 5.06
C SER A 277 16.24 17.69 4.55
N LEU A 278 15.47 16.79 3.92
CA LEU A 278 15.96 15.49 3.47
C LEU A 278 16.97 15.58 2.31
N GLN A 279 16.83 16.58 1.43
CA GLN A 279 17.79 16.79 0.34
C GLN A 279 19.15 17.34 0.80
N ASN A 280 19.21 17.92 2.00
CA ASN A 280 20.42 18.53 2.56
C ASN A 280 20.87 17.79 3.83
N ASP A 281 20.45 16.54 4.01
CA ASP A 281 20.81 15.69 5.15
C ASP A 281 20.54 16.32 6.54
N ILE A 282 19.55 17.21 6.63
CA ILE A 282 19.13 17.81 7.90
C ILE A 282 18.16 16.84 8.61
N PRO A 283 18.49 16.32 9.81
CA PRO A 283 17.63 15.41 10.53
C PRO A 283 16.28 16.06 10.87
N HIS A 284 15.18 15.38 10.53
CA HIS A 284 13.83 15.89 10.74
C HIS A 284 12.86 14.73 10.96
N ALA A 285 12.09 14.74 12.05
CA ALA A 285 11.10 13.71 12.33
C ALA A 285 10.01 13.63 11.24
N HIS A 286 9.76 12.44 10.70
CA HIS A 286 8.77 12.25 9.62
C HIS A 286 8.13 10.85 9.62
N VAL A 287 7.62 10.39 10.77
CA VAL A 287 7.16 9.01 11.02
C VAL A 287 6.16 8.47 9.98
N CYS A 288 5.26 9.31 9.45
CA CYS A 288 4.30 8.88 8.41
C CYS A 288 4.83 9.01 6.96
N SER A 289 6.12 9.25 6.79
CA SER A 289 6.80 9.53 5.52
C SER A 289 6.07 10.57 4.67
N ALA A 290 5.99 11.79 5.20
CA ALA A 290 5.41 12.96 4.53
C ALA A 290 3.91 12.87 4.14
N ARG A 291 3.15 11.90 4.67
CA ARG A 291 1.70 11.74 4.37
C ARG A 291 0.78 12.73 5.11
N GLY A 292 1.31 13.63 5.93
CA GLY A 292 0.53 14.58 6.74
C GLY A 292 -0.40 13.90 7.75
N ARG A 293 -0.02 12.73 8.30
CA ARG A 293 -0.86 11.91 9.21
C ARG A 293 -0.37 11.90 10.67
N CYS A 294 0.93 11.98 10.91
CA CYS A 294 1.49 11.80 12.24
C CYS A 294 1.61 13.11 13.05
N GLY A 295 1.86 14.25 12.39
CA GLY A 295 2.14 15.51 13.08
C GLY A 295 3.54 15.59 13.70
N THR A 296 4.43 14.63 13.47
CA THR A 296 5.78 14.65 14.07
C THR A 296 6.73 15.63 13.37
N CYS A 297 6.49 15.95 12.10
CA CYS A 297 7.28 16.91 11.33
C CYS A 297 6.89 18.38 11.60
N ARG A 298 6.43 18.69 12.81
CA ARG A 298 5.96 20.04 13.14
C ARG A 298 7.15 21.00 13.23
N VAL A 299 6.94 22.20 12.69
CA VAL A 299 7.86 23.33 12.81
C VAL A 299 7.10 24.57 13.26
N HIS A 300 7.72 25.39 14.09
CA HIS A 300 7.28 26.76 14.31
C HIS A 300 7.86 27.65 13.21
N VAL A 301 7.06 28.55 12.64
CA VAL A 301 7.52 29.49 11.61
C VAL A 301 7.96 30.78 12.28
N ASP A 302 9.27 30.99 12.32
CA ASP A 302 9.88 32.15 12.96
C ASP A 302 9.86 33.38 12.03
N ALA A 303 10.00 33.16 10.71
CA ALA A 303 9.88 34.19 9.69
C ALA A 303 9.39 33.63 8.35
N GLY A 304 8.82 34.51 7.51
CA GLY A 304 8.48 34.17 6.12
C GLY A 304 7.21 33.32 5.94
N ALA A 305 6.22 33.42 6.83
CA ALA A 305 4.96 32.68 6.70
C ALA A 305 4.23 32.94 5.37
N GLN A 306 4.32 34.17 4.84
CA GLN A 306 3.80 34.57 3.52
C GLN A 306 4.55 33.92 2.35
N SER A 307 5.79 33.47 2.58
CA SER A 307 6.60 32.73 1.61
C SER A 307 6.27 31.24 1.60
N LEU A 308 5.31 30.78 2.40
CA LEU A 308 4.83 29.39 2.42
C LEU A 308 3.50 29.23 1.68
N SER A 309 3.22 28.02 1.20
CA SER A 309 1.90 27.69 0.65
C SER A 309 0.81 27.85 1.72
N PRO A 310 -0.44 28.17 1.33
CA PRO A 310 -1.57 28.14 2.23
C PRO A 310 -1.72 26.79 2.94
N LEU A 311 -2.35 26.80 4.11
CA LEU A 311 -2.75 25.58 4.83
C LEU A 311 -3.67 24.73 3.96
N ASN A 312 -3.22 23.54 3.59
CA ASN A 312 -4.07 22.57 2.93
C ASN A 312 -4.93 21.80 3.96
N ASP A 313 -5.95 21.09 3.46
CA ASP A 313 -6.91 20.38 4.32
C ASP A 313 -6.26 19.34 5.24
N ILE A 314 -5.29 18.59 4.69
CA ILE A 314 -4.57 17.53 5.43
C ILE A 314 -3.76 18.16 6.55
N GLU A 315 -3.10 19.29 6.27
CA GLU A 315 -2.33 20.04 7.24
C GLU A 315 -3.23 20.56 8.36
N ARG A 316 -4.34 21.21 8.01
CA ARG A 316 -5.32 21.75 8.96
C ARG A 316 -5.91 20.67 9.87
N ASP A 317 -6.40 19.57 9.30
CA ASP A 317 -6.97 18.43 10.05
C ASP A 317 -5.96 17.83 11.04
N THR A 318 -4.69 17.78 10.65
CA THR A 318 -3.63 17.20 11.49
C THR A 318 -3.17 18.13 12.57
N LEU A 319 -2.98 19.43 12.29
CA LEU A 319 -2.66 20.44 13.29
C LEU A 319 -3.75 20.55 14.35
N ALA A 320 -5.03 20.54 13.94
CA ALA A 320 -6.17 20.52 14.85
C ALA A 320 -6.16 19.28 15.76
N ARG A 321 -5.93 18.08 15.20
CA ARG A 321 -5.89 16.81 15.96
C ARG A 321 -4.77 16.78 17.02
N VAL A 322 -3.61 17.38 16.73
CA VAL A 322 -2.47 17.40 17.66
C VAL A 322 -2.45 18.65 18.54
N HIS A 323 -3.51 19.47 18.52
CA HIS A 323 -3.62 20.72 19.28
C HIS A 323 -2.40 21.63 19.09
N ALA A 324 -1.96 21.79 17.84
CA ALA A 324 -0.82 22.65 17.53
C ALA A 324 -1.15 24.13 17.81
N GLY A 325 -0.20 24.86 18.40
CA GLY A 325 -0.31 26.29 18.65
C GLY A 325 -0.25 27.15 17.38
N GLU A 326 -0.40 28.46 17.55
CA GLU A 326 -0.26 29.43 16.46
C GLU A 326 1.17 29.41 15.88
N GLY A 327 1.31 29.79 14.60
CA GLY A 327 2.61 29.78 13.90
C GLY A 327 3.15 28.39 13.56
N VAL A 328 2.51 27.29 14.01
CA VAL A 328 2.96 25.93 13.74
C VAL A 328 2.46 25.43 12.38
N ARG A 329 3.37 24.81 11.61
CA ARG A 329 3.11 24.18 10.31
C ARG A 329 3.57 22.73 10.31
N LEU A 330 3.07 21.93 9.37
CA LEU A 330 3.65 20.62 9.08
C LEU A 330 4.71 20.78 8.00
N ALA A 331 5.97 20.50 8.34
CA ALA A 331 7.06 20.62 7.38
C ALA A 331 6.86 19.77 6.11
N CYS A 332 6.16 18.63 6.21
CA CYS A 332 5.84 17.80 5.05
C CYS A 332 4.74 18.35 4.12
N GLN A 333 3.97 19.34 4.57
CA GLN A 333 2.85 19.93 3.81
C GLN A 333 3.12 21.38 3.41
N ALA A 334 3.84 22.14 4.24
CA ALA A 334 4.19 23.54 4.00
C ALA A 334 5.26 23.64 2.90
N ARG A 335 4.88 24.17 1.73
CA ARG A 335 5.76 24.35 0.58
C ARG A 335 6.39 25.75 0.58
N VAL A 336 7.68 25.82 0.30
CA VAL A 336 8.43 27.08 0.21
C VAL A 336 8.22 27.70 -1.17
N LEU A 337 7.56 28.84 -1.22
CA LEU A 337 7.22 29.56 -2.44
C LEU A 337 8.20 30.72 -2.72
N ALA A 338 8.79 31.31 -1.70
CA ALA A 338 9.75 32.41 -1.83
C ALA A 338 10.84 32.36 -0.75
N GLN A 339 11.82 33.25 -0.85
CA GLN A 339 12.92 33.39 0.12
C GLN A 339 12.45 33.88 1.49
N GLY A 340 13.35 33.81 2.48
CA GLY A 340 13.16 34.44 3.79
C GLY A 340 12.35 33.61 4.78
N VAL A 341 12.28 32.29 4.60
CA VAL A 341 11.64 31.38 5.55
C VAL A 341 12.65 30.94 6.60
N ALA A 342 12.31 31.13 7.88
CA ALA A 342 13.06 30.61 9.02
C ALA A 342 12.10 29.79 9.90
N VAL A 343 12.57 28.62 10.36
CA VAL A 343 11.75 27.70 11.15
C VAL A 343 12.52 27.01 12.28
N THR A 344 11.80 26.69 13.34
CA THR A 344 12.31 25.90 14.46
C THR A 344 11.63 24.54 14.50
N ARG A 345 12.39 23.45 14.55
CA ARG A 345 11.85 22.08 14.67
C ARG A 345 11.27 21.86 16.07
N LEU A 346 10.05 21.34 16.15
CA LEU A 346 9.35 21.14 17.43
C LEU A 346 9.48 19.73 18.01
N LEU A 347 10.06 18.80 17.25
CA LEU A 347 10.30 17.43 17.71
C LEU A 347 11.72 17.02 17.35
N PRO A 348 12.37 16.21 18.20
CA PRO A 348 13.67 15.66 17.89
C PRO A 348 13.60 14.73 16.67
N PRO A 349 14.68 14.60 15.89
CA PRO A 349 14.68 13.80 14.67
C PRO A 349 14.41 12.30 14.91
N PHE A 350 14.68 11.81 16.12
CA PHE A 350 14.43 10.42 16.54
C PHE A 350 12.99 10.16 17.01
N ALA A 351 12.07 11.14 16.89
CA ALA A 351 10.68 10.95 17.29
C ALA A 351 10.03 9.78 16.54
N ASP A 352 9.39 8.89 17.30
CA ASP A 352 8.79 7.66 16.80
C ASP A 352 7.25 7.75 16.69
N ALA A 353 6.58 6.62 16.44
CA ALA A 353 5.12 6.59 16.36
C ALA A 353 4.41 6.91 17.67
N SER A 354 5.07 6.87 18.83
CA SER A 354 4.48 7.34 20.10
C SER A 354 4.23 8.85 20.08
N ALA A 355 5.09 9.64 19.40
CA ALA A 355 4.91 11.09 19.24
C ALA A 355 3.63 11.48 18.50
N ALA A 356 3.10 10.59 17.66
CA ALA A 356 1.82 10.77 17.01
C ALA A 356 0.63 10.34 17.89
N ARG A 357 0.84 9.37 18.80
CA ARG A 357 -0.20 8.78 19.65
C ARG A 357 -0.47 9.62 20.89
N VAL A 358 0.58 10.19 21.49
CA VAL A 358 0.56 10.98 22.71
C VAL A 358 1.41 12.25 22.53
N PRO A 359 0.96 13.20 21.68
CA PRO A 359 1.78 14.36 21.32
C PRO A 359 2.20 15.26 22.50
N GLN A 360 1.45 15.23 23.61
CA GLN A 360 1.74 16.05 24.80
C GLN A 360 2.99 15.58 25.54
N GLU A 361 3.24 14.26 25.59
CA GLU A 361 4.42 13.69 26.25
C GLU A 361 5.71 14.17 25.55
N TRP A 362 5.67 14.33 24.22
CA TRP A 362 6.81 14.78 23.41
C TRP A 362 7.02 16.30 23.39
N LEU A 363 6.02 17.09 23.81
CA LEU A 363 6.15 18.55 23.91
C LEU A 363 6.74 18.98 25.26
N ALA A 364 6.47 18.22 26.33
CA ALA A 364 7.06 18.45 27.65
C ALA A 364 8.55 18.09 27.68
N ASP A 365 8.93 17.02 26.97
CA ASP A 365 10.32 16.54 26.93
C ASP A 365 11.26 17.39 26.05
N ALA A 366 10.73 18.14 25.08
CA ALA A 366 11.54 19.04 24.24
C ALA A 366 12.13 20.25 25.01
N ALA A 367 11.68 20.48 26.26
CA ALA A 367 12.25 21.48 27.16
C ALA A 367 13.49 20.99 27.94
N VAL A 368 13.92 19.73 27.76
CA VAL A 368 15.09 19.15 28.43
C VAL A 368 16.13 18.73 27.38
N PRO A 369 17.26 19.44 27.23
CA PRO A 369 18.18 19.23 26.10
C PRO A 369 18.90 17.87 26.06
N ASP A 370 18.97 17.12 27.16
CA ASP A 370 19.92 16.00 27.31
C ASP A 370 19.25 14.72 27.83
N ARG A 371 18.40 14.08 27.02
CA ARG A 371 17.98 12.68 27.29
C ARG A 371 18.37 11.77 26.13
N GLU A 372 19.27 10.83 26.41
CA GLU A 372 19.51 9.68 25.53
C GLU A 372 18.20 8.90 25.29
N PRO A 373 18.03 8.29 24.10
CA PRO A 373 16.84 7.51 23.79
C PRO A 373 16.69 6.35 24.79
N ALA A 374 15.46 6.14 25.27
CA ALA A 374 15.14 4.99 26.09
C ALA A 374 15.43 3.67 25.32
N PRO A 375 15.93 2.63 26.01
CA PRO A 375 16.40 1.39 25.38
C PRO A 375 15.32 0.63 24.61
#